data_AF-A0A8B7DG67-F1
#
_entry.id   AF-A0A8B7DG67-F1
#
_cell.length_a   1.000
_cell.length_b   1.000
_cell.length_c   1.000
_cell.angle_alpha   90.00
_cell.angle_beta   90.00
_cell.angle_gamma   90.00
#
_symmetry.space_group_name_H-M   'P 1'
#
loop_
_entity.id
_entity.type
_entity.pdbx_description
1 polymer ?
#
loop_
_entity_poly.entity_id
_entity_poly.type
_entity_poly.pdbx_seq_one_letter_code
_entity_poly.pdbx_strand_id
1 'polypeptide(L)'
;MNNGETVPRSWLVYSVKSDKIFCFCCKLFETNESPFRSGTSTWEGLSKKLKDHETGTSHQKCYRQWMQLKEGINNDSSIDKQEMQLFLKERQFWRDVLECLIDIIKFLSERNLAFRGSEEVLGSPHNGNFLGLFELLAKRDPVLNELQKRIEKRQTHDHYLSNKIQNELIQLIAKEVEKENLKKLMISKYYAIILDCTPDVSNQEQLTVILRFVECDTGNEVTIKEAFFGYL
;
A
#
# COMPACT_ATOMS: atom_id res chain seq x y z
N MET A 1 52.81 21.73 7.66
CA MET A 1 52.67 22.85 8.61
C MET A 1 51.70 22.41 9.69
N ASN A 2 52.10 22.38 10.96
CA ASN A 2 51.20 22.04 12.07
C ASN A 2 50.56 23.34 12.56
N ASN A 3 49.35 23.62 12.11
CA ASN A 3 48.55 24.77 12.53
C ASN A 3 48.01 24.64 13.98
N GLY A 4 48.34 23.56 14.70
CA GLY A 4 47.95 23.35 16.10
C GLY A 4 46.48 22.95 16.29
N GLU A 5 45.72 22.85 15.21
CA GLU A 5 44.30 22.52 15.26
C GLU A 5 44.07 21.04 15.55
N THR A 6 43.16 20.78 16.48
CA THR A 6 42.70 19.43 16.80
C THR A 6 41.37 19.17 16.11
N VAL A 7 41.36 18.25 15.15
CA VAL A 7 40.14 17.83 14.44
C VAL A 7 39.78 16.41 14.83
N PRO A 8 38.52 16.14 15.25
CA PRO A 8 38.09 14.79 15.56
C PRO A 8 38.03 13.93 14.30
N ARG A 9 38.54 12.69 14.38
CA ARG A 9 38.41 11.71 13.30
C ARG A 9 37.00 11.13 13.29
N SER A 10 36.10 11.77 12.55
CA SER A 10 34.68 11.37 12.45
C SER A 10 34.46 9.94 11.91
N TRP A 11 35.45 9.36 11.24
CA TRP A 11 35.40 8.01 10.70
C TRP A 11 35.88 6.91 11.67
N LEU A 12 36.55 7.26 12.77
CA LEU A 12 37.14 6.28 13.69
C LEU A 12 36.14 5.88 14.77
N VAL A 13 35.85 4.58 14.88
CA VAL A 13 34.87 4.03 15.82
C VAL A 13 35.49 2.92 16.64
N TYR A 14 35.21 2.89 17.94
CA TYR A 14 35.66 1.83 18.85
C TYR A 14 34.47 0.96 19.27
N SER A 15 34.67 -0.37 19.29
CA SER A 15 33.68 -1.34 19.74
C SER A 15 34.14 -1.98 21.04
N VAL A 16 33.41 -1.70 22.13
CA VAL A 16 33.67 -2.25 23.48
C VAL A 16 33.56 -3.78 23.48
N LYS A 17 32.56 -4.33 22.78
CA LYS A 17 32.30 -5.78 22.76
C LYS A 17 33.45 -6.59 22.14
N SER A 18 34.10 -6.02 21.14
CA SER A 18 35.18 -6.70 20.41
C SER A 18 36.57 -6.18 20.75
N ASP A 19 36.67 -5.18 21.63
CA ASP A 19 37.91 -4.47 21.98
C ASP A 19 38.76 -4.09 20.75
N LYS A 20 38.12 -3.46 19.76
CA LYS A 20 38.73 -3.14 18.46
C LYS A 20 38.29 -1.79 17.95
N ILE A 21 39.19 -1.12 17.23
CA ILE A 21 38.88 0.06 16.44
C ILE A 21 38.56 -0.30 14.98
N PHE A 22 37.65 0.46 14.40
CA PHE A 22 37.16 0.33 13.04
C PHE A 22 37.17 1.70 12.35
N CYS A 23 37.34 1.67 11.04
CA CYS A 23 37.00 2.81 10.20
C CYS A 23 35.58 2.61 9.66
N PHE A 24 34.66 3.51 10.04
CA PHE A 24 33.25 3.44 9.69
C PHE A 24 33.03 3.39 8.18
N CYS A 25 33.63 4.32 7.42
CA CYS A 25 33.45 4.36 5.97
C CYS A 25 34.09 3.16 5.27
N CYS A 26 35.28 2.72 5.67
CA CYS A 26 35.90 1.52 5.11
C CYS A 26 35.11 0.24 5.46
N LYS A 27 34.45 0.19 6.63
CA LYS A 27 33.58 -0.94 6.97
C LYS A 27 32.46 -1.14 5.95
N LEU A 28 31.85 -0.02 5.53
CA LEU A 28 30.68 0.01 4.66
C LEU A 28 31.02 -0.09 3.17
N PHE A 29 32.06 0.61 2.71
CA PHE A 29 32.28 0.85 1.27
C PHE A 29 33.53 0.18 0.70
N GLU A 30 34.46 -0.28 1.53
CA GLU A 30 35.65 -0.98 1.04
C GLU A 30 35.24 -2.38 0.57
N THR A 31 35.83 -2.90 -0.51
CA THR A 31 35.56 -4.25 -1.01
C THR A 31 36.56 -5.28 -0.52
N ASN A 32 37.80 -4.85 -0.30
CA ASN A 32 38.89 -5.69 0.18
C ASN A 32 38.88 -5.79 1.71
N GLU A 33 39.45 -6.86 2.25
CA GLU A 33 39.70 -6.95 3.69
C GLU A 33 40.87 -6.04 4.08
N SER A 34 40.65 -5.20 5.09
CA SER A 34 41.66 -4.32 5.67
C SER A 34 41.58 -4.37 7.20
N PRO A 35 42.69 -4.15 7.93
CA PRO A 35 42.66 -4.18 9.41
C PRO A 35 41.65 -3.20 10.03
N PHE A 36 41.38 -2.08 9.36
CA PHE A 36 40.41 -1.09 9.82
C PHE A 36 38.97 -1.42 9.41
N ARG A 37 38.75 -2.33 8.44
CA ARG A 37 37.45 -2.90 8.10
C ARG A 37 37.08 -4.10 8.97
N SER A 38 38.00 -5.03 9.19
CA SER A 38 37.76 -6.20 10.05
C SER A 38 37.93 -5.88 11.55
N GLY A 39 38.56 -4.75 11.85
CA GLY A 39 38.79 -4.25 13.20
C GLY A 39 40.16 -4.64 13.73
N THR A 40 40.88 -3.68 14.30
CA THR A 40 42.22 -3.89 14.85
C THR A 40 42.27 -3.58 16.33
N SER A 41 43.02 -4.39 17.08
CA SER A 41 43.35 -4.20 18.50
C SER A 41 44.85 -3.95 18.69
N THR A 42 45.60 -3.63 17.61
CA THR A 42 47.01 -3.25 17.75
C THR A 42 47.15 -1.78 18.13
N TRP A 43 47.32 -1.55 19.42
CA TRP A 43 47.50 -0.23 20.02
C TRP A 43 48.91 0.33 19.79
N GLU A 44 49.91 -0.54 19.62
CA GLU A 44 51.28 -0.16 19.33
C GLU A 44 51.41 0.55 17.98
N GLY A 45 52.01 1.75 18.01
CA GLY A 45 52.20 2.60 16.84
C GLY A 45 50.88 3.09 16.22
N LEU A 46 49.77 3.06 16.96
CA LEU A 46 48.44 3.34 16.42
C LEU A 46 48.34 4.69 15.73
N SER A 47 48.94 5.75 16.30
CA SER A 47 48.94 7.09 15.71
C SER A 47 49.51 7.11 14.28
N LYS A 48 50.60 6.37 14.04
CA LYS A 48 51.20 6.24 12.71
C LYS A 48 50.30 5.43 11.78
N LYS A 49 49.78 4.28 12.24
CA LYS A 49 48.87 3.44 11.45
C LYS A 49 47.60 4.17 11.03
N LEU A 50 47.04 5.02 11.90
CA LEU A 50 45.89 5.87 11.59
C LEU A 50 46.23 6.90 10.52
N LYS A 51 47.41 7.53 10.60
CA LYS A 51 47.89 8.47 9.57
C LYS A 51 48.12 7.79 8.22
N ASP A 52 48.72 6.61 8.22
CA ASP A 52 48.97 5.86 6.99
C ASP A 52 47.64 5.38 6.37
N HIS A 53 46.66 5.00 7.20
CA HIS A 53 45.32 4.64 6.73
C HIS A 53 44.54 5.83 6.16
N GLU A 54 44.50 6.96 6.89
CA GLU A 54 43.69 8.14 6.51
C GLU A 54 44.20 8.80 5.21
N THR A 55 45.49 8.67 4.93
CA THR A 55 46.12 9.15 3.69
C THR A 55 46.03 8.14 2.55
N GLY A 56 45.61 6.91 2.83
CA GLY A 56 45.44 5.86 1.82
C GLY A 56 44.31 6.15 0.83
N THR A 57 44.53 5.82 -0.44
CA THR A 57 43.56 6.05 -1.52
C THR A 57 42.24 5.31 -1.31
N SER A 58 42.30 4.09 -0.75
CA SER A 58 41.12 3.30 -0.42
C SER A 58 40.24 3.99 0.62
N HIS A 59 40.85 4.48 1.71
CA HIS A 59 40.16 5.24 2.75
C HIS A 59 39.51 6.50 2.19
N GLN A 60 40.27 7.31 1.43
CA GLN A 60 39.76 8.55 0.84
C GLN A 60 38.61 8.32 -0.13
N LYS A 61 38.62 7.20 -0.87
CA LYS A 61 37.48 6.80 -1.71
C LYS A 61 36.25 6.47 -0.87
N CYS A 62 36.41 5.61 0.14
CA CYS A 62 35.30 5.23 1.04
C CYS A 62 34.74 6.43 1.80
N TYR A 63 35.61 7.34 2.25
CA TYR A 63 35.24 8.56 2.96
C TYR A 63 34.42 9.50 2.07
N ARG A 64 34.82 9.68 0.80
CA ARG A 64 34.03 10.47 -0.16
C ARG A 64 32.67 9.85 -0.42
N GLN A 65 32.59 8.53 -0.61
CA GLN A 65 31.31 7.82 -0.78
C GLN A 65 30.42 7.97 0.44
N TRP A 66 30.99 7.90 1.64
CA TRP A 66 30.25 8.12 2.88
C TRP A 66 29.71 9.56 2.98
N MET A 67 30.53 10.57 2.67
CA MET A 67 30.09 11.96 2.68
C MET A 67 28.99 12.23 1.65
N GLN A 68 29.11 11.67 0.44
CA GLN A 68 28.06 11.74 -0.59
C GLN A 68 26.77 11.07 -0.13
N LEU A 69 26.84 9.87 0.48
CA LEU A 69 25.65 9.21 1.04
C LEU A 69 25.02 10.04 2.15
N LYS A 70 25.82 10.57 3.08
CA LYS A 70 25.34 11.40 4.19
C LYS A 70 24.64 12.67 3.69
N GLU A 71 25.23 13.34 2.71
CA GLU A 71 24.63 14.50 2.07
C GLU A 71 23.35 14.14 1.31
N GLY A 72 23.35 13.01 0.58
CA GLY A 72 22.18 12.50 -0.12
C GLY A 72 21.02 12.12 0.80
N ILE A 73 21.30 11.58 1.98
CA ILE A 73 20.30 11.31 3.03
C ILE A 73 19.73 12.64 3.57
N ASN A 74 20.59 13.62 3.85
CA ASN A 74 20.17 14.90 4.40
C ASN A 74 19.35 15.74 3.42
N ASN A 75 19.67 15.64 2.12
CA ASN A 75 19.03 16.41 1.06
C ASN A 75 17.92 15.64 0.32
N ASP A 76 17.50 14.47 0.84
CA ASP A 76 16.48 13.59 0.23
C ASP A 76 16.77 13.21 -1.25
N SER A 77 18.05 13.14 -1.64
CA SER A 77 18.47 12.90 -3.03
C SER A 77 19.09 11.52 -3.28
N SER A 78 19.04 10.62 -2.29
CA SER A 78 19.49 9.24 -2.48
C SER A 78 18.61 8.48 -3.49
N ILE A 79 19.22 7.56 -4.24
CA ILE A 79 18.51 6.70 -5.21
C ILE A 79 17.38 5.95 -4.50
N ASP A 80 17.65 5.39 -3.31
CA ASP A 80 16.66 4.68 -2.49
C ASP A 80 15.43 5.53 -2.18
N LYS A 81 15.62 6.84 -1.95
CA LYS A 81 14.52 7.75 -1.65
C LYS A 81 13.70 8.07 -2.91
N GLN A 82 14.36 8.26 -4.06
CA GLN A 82 13.67 8.49 -5.34
C GLN A 82 12.82 7.29 -5.75
N GLU A 83 13.38 6.08 -5.66
CA GLU A 83 12.65 4.83 -5.91
C GLU A 83 11.49 4.65 -4.91
N MET A 84 11.72 4.94 -3.63
CA MET A 84 10.66 4.91 -2.62
C MET A 84 9.54 5.91 -2.94
N GLN A 85 9.86 7.11 -3.43
CA GLN A 85 8.84 8.07 -3.84
C GLN A 85 8.03 7.57 -5.04
N LEU A 86 8.67 6.94 -6.03
CA LEU A 86 7.96 6.33 -7.16
C LEU A 86 7.05 5.20 -6.70
N PHE A 87 7.54 4.32 -5.83
CA PHE A 87 6.74 3.25 -5.23
C PHE A 87 5.52 3.80 -4.46
N LEU A 88 5.71 4.84 -3.66
CA LEU A 88 4.62 5.46 -2.90
C LEU A 88 3.58 6.12 -3.80
N LYS A 89 4.00 6.77 -4.89
CA LYS A 89 3.10 7.34 -5.90
C LYS A 89 2.29 6.26 -6.59
N GLU A 90 2.92 5.16 -6.99
CA GLU A 90 2.24 4.04 -7.63
C GLU A 90 1.24 3.36 -6.66
N ARG A 91 1.63 3.20 -5.39
CA ARG A 91 0.72 2.71 -4.35
C ARG A 91 -0.49 3.61 -4.17
N GLN A 92 -0.30 4.93 -4.19
CA GLN A 92 -1.41 5.88 -4.07
C GLN A 92 -2.32 5.82 -5.29
N PHE A 93 -1.74 5.78 -6.50
CA PHE A 93 -2.49 5.61 -7.74
C PHE A 93 -3.43 4.41 -7.70
N TRP A 94 -2.96 3.23 -7.26
CA TRP A 94 -3.80 2.04 -7.17
C TRP A 94 -4.88 2.13 -6.08
N ARG A 95 -4.63 2.87 -4.99
CA ARG A 95 -5.68 3.15 -3.99
C ARG A 95 -6.77 4.04 -4.58
N ASP A 96 -6.39 5.09 -5.27
CA ASP A 96 -7.33 6.01 -5.91
C ASP A 96 -8.18 5.27 -6.97
N VAL A 97 -7.55 4.38 -7.76
CA VAL A 97 -8.26 3.47 -8.69
C VAL A 97 -9.29 2.64 -7.95
N LEU A 98 -8.89 1.94 -6.87
CA LEU A 98 -9.78 1.05 -6.12
C LEU A 98 -10.96 1.81 -5.49
N GLU A 99 -10.73 3.01 -4.97
CA GLU A 99 -11.80 3.88 -4.45
C GLU A 99 -12.85 4.17 -5.54
N CYS A 100 -12.41 4.56 -6.74
CA CYS A 100 -13.32 4.78 -7.86
C CYS A 100 -14.09 3.50 -8.26
N LEU A 101 -13.43 2.34 -8.29
CA LEU A 101 -14.10 1.07 -8.62
C LEU A 101 -15.14 0.69 -7.56
N ILE A 102 -14.85 0.93 -6.28
CA ILE A 102 -15.80 0.73 -5.19
C ILE A 102 -17.01 1.65 -5.34
N ASP A 103 -16.80 2.92 -5.72
CA ASP A 103 -17.90 3.85 -5.96
C ASP A 103 -18.79 3.42 -7.13
N ILE A 104 -18.21 2.92 -8.22
CA ILE A 104 -18.98 2.32 -9.32
C ILE A 104 -19.80 1.14 -8.80
N ILE A 105 -19.20 0.25 -8.01
CA ILE A 105 -19.89 -0.92 -7.47
C ILE A 105 -21.07 -0.50 -6.60
N LYS A 106 -20.85 0.43 -5.65
CA LYS A 106 -21.91 0.95 -4.78
C LYS A 106 -23.03 1.60 -5.58
N PHE A 107 -22.69 2.43 -6.57
CA PHE A 107 -23.67 3.09 -7.43
C PHE A 107 -24.60 2.09 -8.11
N LEU A 108 -24.04 1.01 -8.66
CA LEU A 108 -24.79 -0.05 -9.34
C LEU A 108 -25.63 -0.86 -8.35
N SER A 109 -25.04 -1.25 -7.22
CA SER A 109 -25.73 -2.00 -6.15
C SER A 109 -26.94 -1.25 -5.60
N GLU A 110 -26.79 0.04 -5.26
CA GLU A 110 -27.86 0.88 -4.71
C GLU A 110 -29.06 1.02 -5.66
N ARG A 111 -28.83 0.87 -6.97
CA ARG A 111 -29.84 1.03 -8.03
C ARG A 111 -30.31 -0.31 -8.60
N ASN A 112 -29.84 -1.42 -8.05
CA ASN A 112 -30.12 -2.76 -8.55
C ASN A 112 -29.81 -2.91 -10.05
N LEU A 113 -28.72 -2.31 -10.51
CA LEU A 113 -28.29 -2.37 -11.90
C LEU A 113 -27.37 -3.58 -12.12
N ALA A 114 -27.57 -4.26 -13.25
CA ALA A 114 -26.70 -5.36 -13.64
C ALA A 114 -25.26 -4.88 -13.83
N PHE A 115 -24.28 -5.62 -13.31
CA PHE A 115 -22.88 -5.25 -13.40
C PHE A 115 -22.27 -5.61 -14.75
N ARG A 116 -22.68 -6.76 -15.28
CA ARG A 116 -22.08 -7.43 -16.44
C ARG A 116 -22.96 -7.31 -17.66
N GLY A 117 -22.32 -7.34 -18.82
CA GLY A 117 -22.98 -7.50 -20.11
C GLY A 117 -22.69 -8.89 -20.69
N SER A 118 -22.85 -9.02 -22.00
CA SER A 118 -22.51 -10.25 -22.72
C SER A 118 -21.01 -10.40 -23.01
N GLU A 119 -20.23 -9.33 -22.80
CA GLU A 119 -18.79 -9.29 -23.07
C GLU A 119 -18.02 -8.66 -21.90
N GLU A 120 -16.70 -8.85 -21.86
CA GLU A 120 -15.78 -8.27 -20.87
C GLU A 120 -14.69 -7.43 -21.55
N VAL A 121 -15.05 -6.77 -22.65
CA VAL A 121 -14.11 -6.02 -23.51
C VAL A 121 -14.34 -4.51 -23.33
N LEU A 122 -13.28 -3.78 -22.94
CA LEU A 122 -13.33 -2.31 -22.90
C LEU A 122 -13.59 -1.74 -24.31
N GLY A 123 -14.46 -0.73 -24.38
CA GLY A 123 -14.93 -0.08 -25.61
C GLY A 123 -16.10 -0.80 -26.30
N SER A 124 -16.49 -1.99 -25.84
CA SER A 124 -17.66 -2.69 -26.37
C SER A 124 -18.95 -2.11 -25.76
N PRO A 125 -19.99 -1.82 -26.57
CA PRO A 125 -21.30 -1.40 -26.04
C PRO A 125 -22.01 -2.51 -25.24
N HIS A 126 -21.47 -3.73 -25.26
CA HIS A 126 -22.04 -4.90 -24.59
C HIS A 126 -21.26 -5.36 -23.36
N ASN A 127 -20.36 -4.52 -22.84
CA ASN A 127 -19.46 -4.85 -21.73
C ASN A 127 -20.05 -4.65 -20.33
N GLY A 128 -21.34 -4.30 -20.25
CA GLY A 128 -22.09 -4.14 -19.00
C GLY A 128 -21.89 -2.78 -18.34
N ASN A 129 -22.69 -2.53 -17.31
CA ASN A 129 -22.72 -1.21 -16.68
C ASN A 129 -21.44 -0.90 -15.89
N PHE A 130 -20.73 -1.90 -15.37
CA PHE A 130 -19.49 -1.67 -14.62
C PHE A 130 -18.38 -1.11 -15.52
N LEU A 131 -18.11 -1.78 -16.64
CA LEU A 131 -17.10 -1.32 -17.59
C LEU A 131 -17.55 -0.05 -18.32
N GLY A 132 -18.83 0.04 -18.68
CA GLY A 132 -19.39 1.26 -19.28
C GLY A 132 -19.32 2.50 -18.37
N LEU A 133 -19.55 2.35 -17.06
CA LEU A 133 -19.37 3.45 -16.11
C LEU A 133 -17.89 3.79 -15.91
N PHE A 134 -17.01 2.79 -15.84
CA PHE A 134 -15.57 3.02 -15.80
C PHE A 134 -15.12 3.87 -16.99
N GLU A 135 -15.54 3.52 -18.22
CA GLU A 135 -15.22 4.27 -19.44
C GLU A 135 -15.82 5.68 -19.45
N LEU A 136 -17.03 5.84 -18.93
CA LEU A 136 -17.66 7.15 -18.80
C LEU A 136 -16.88 8.05 -17.84
N LEU A 137 -16.50 7.52 -16.68
CA LEU A 137 -15.76 8.26 -15.66
C LEU A 137 -14.33 8.55 -16.12
N ALA A 138 -13.66 7.63 -16.80
CA ALA A 138 -12.33 7.82 -17.36
C ALA A 138 -12.23 8.98 -18.38
N LYS A 139 -13.35 9.49 -18.91
CA LYS A 139 -13.37 10.72 -19.73
C LYS A 139 -13.18 12.00 -18.93
N ARG A 140 -13.37 11.97 -17.60
CA ARG A 140 -13.40 13.14 -16.71
C ARG A 140 -12.46 13.00 -15.53
N ASP A 141 -12.33 11.79 -14.99
CA ASP A 141 -11.47 11.47 -13.86
C ASP A 141 -10.03 11.20 -14.33
N PRO A 142 -9.02 11.93 -13.83
CA PRO A 142 -7.65 11.78 -14.28
C PRO A 142 -7.01 10.45 -13.91
N VAL A 143 -7.42 9.83 -12.79
CA VAL A 143 -6.88 8.55 -12.30
C VAL A 143 -7.35 7.43 -13.21
N LEU A 144 -8.66 7.36 -13.47
CA LEU A 144 -9.24 6.36 -14.36
C LEU A 144 -8.80 6.58 -15.82
N ASN A 145 -8.63 7.83 -16.25
CA ASN A 145 -8.08 8.14 -17.57
C ASN A 145 -6.66 7.59 -17.74
N GLU A 146 -5.82 7.77 -16.72
CA GLU A 146 -4.45 7.23 -16.73
C GLU A 146 -4.47 5.70 -16.72
N LEU A 147 -5.32 5.07 -15.91
CA LEU A 147 -5.47 3.61 -15.94
C LEU A 147 -5.90 3.10 -17.33
N GLN A 148 -6.90 3.74 -17.95
CA GLN A 148 -7.36 3.39 -19.28
C GLN A 148 -6.21 3.47 -20.30
N LYS A 149 -5.41 4.55 -20.27
CA LYS A 149 -4.23 4.69 -21.14
C LYS A 149 -3.19 3.60 -20.91
N ARG A 150 -2.94 3.22 -19.65
CA ARG A 150 -2.00 2.13 -19.32
C ARG A 150 -2.48 0.79 -19.88
N ILE A 151 -3.79 0.54 -19.86
CA ILE A 151 -4.40 -0.67 -20.44
C ILE A 151 -4.25 -0.67 -21.97
N GLU A 152 -4.63 0.43 -22.64
CA GLU A 152 -4.56 0.58 -24.10
C GLU A 152 -3.12 0.40 -24.62
N LYS A 153 -2.14 0.93 -23.88
CA LYS A 153 -0.70 0.80 -24.19
C LYS A 153 -0.08 -0.53 -23.75
N ARG A 154 -0.85 -1.43 -23.13
CA ARG A 154 -0.37 -2.70 -22.54
C ARG A 154 0.78 -2.51 -21.54
N GLN A 155 0.74 -1.41 -20.79
CA GLN A 155 1.72 -1.09 -19.74
C GLN A 155 1.35 -1.72 -18.40
N THR A 156 0.10 -2.15 -18.22
CA THR A 156 -0.38 -2.86 -17.04
C THR A 156 -1.23 -4.06 -17.42
N HIS A 157 -1.05 -5.15 -16.68
CA HIS A 157 -1.91 -6.34 -16.72
C HIS A 157 -2.88 -6.38 -15.53
N ASP A 158 -2.59 -5.64 -14.46
CA ASP A 158 -3.32 -5.67 -13.19
C ASP A 158 -4.27 -4.48 -13.08
N HIS A 159 -5.29 -4.42 -13.93
CA HIS A 159 -6.21 -3.28 -13.99
C HIS A 159 -7.45 -3.39 -13.10
N TYR A 160 -7.64 -4.50 -12.38
CA TYR A 160 -8.74 -4.71 -11.42
C TYR A 160 -10.17 -4.70 -12.02
N LEU A 161 -10.30 -4.67 -13.34
CA LEU A 161 -11.61 -4.60 -14.01
C LEU A 161 -12.23 -5.97 -14.35
N SER A 162 -11.53 -7.07 -14.06
CA SER A 162 -12.02 -8.41 -14.39
C SER A 162 -13.24 -8.77 -13.55
N ASN A 163 -14.10 -9.64 -14.08
CA ASN A 163 -15.27 -10.14 -13.37
C ASN A 163 -14.96 -10.81 -12.02
N LYS A 164 -13.77 -11.41 -11.90
CA LYS A 164 -13.30 -12.11 -10.71
C LYS A 164 -12.98 -11.10 -9.61
N ILE A 165 -12.24 -10.04 -9.96
CA ILE A 165 -11.90 -8.98 -9.02
C ILE A 165 -13.15 -8.17 -8.65
N GLN A 166 -14.00 -7.86 -9.63
CA GLN A 166 -15.32 -7.26 -9.37
C GLN A 166 -16.10 -8.06 -8.33
N ASN A 167 -16.19 -9.39 -8.49
CA ASN A 167 -16.87 -10.25 -7.51
C ASN A 167 -16.20 -10.23 -6.14
N GLU A 168 -14.88 -10.23 -6.08
CA GLU A 168 -14.13 -10.14 -4.83
C GLU A 168 -14.44 -8.82 -4.09
N LEU A 169 -14.41 -7.70 -4.80
CA LEU A 169 -14.75 -6.38 -4.25
C LEU A 169 -16.20 -6.34 -3.75
N ILE A 170 -17.15 -6.88 -4.53
CA ILE A 170 -18.56 -6.99 -4.12
C ILE A 170 -18.69 -7.81 -2.83
N GLN A 171 -18.00 -8.94 -2.73
CA GLN A 171 -18.01 -9.78 -1.52
C GLN A 171 -17.41 -9.07 -0.30
N LEU A 172 -16.33 -8.31 -0.48
CA LEU A 172 -15.73 -7.53 0.60
C LEU A 172 -16.67 -6.42 1.09
N ILE A 173 -17.32 -5.70 0.17
CA ILE A 173 -18.32 -4.68 0.50
C ILE A 173 -19.50 -5.32 1.23
N ALA A 174 -20.04 -6.44 0.71
CA ALA A 174 -21.15 -7.16 1.32
C ALA A 174 -20.84 -7.59 2.76
N LYS A 175 -19.63 -8.12 3.01
CA LYS A 175 -19.19 -8.51 4.35
C LYS A 175 -19.14 -7.34 5.33
N GLU A 176 -18.66 -6.17 4.92
CA GLU A 176 -18.64 -5.00 5.80
C GLU A 176 -20.05 -4.45 6.04
N VAL A 177 -20.94 -4.48 5.04
CA VAL A 177 -22.36 -4.12 5.20
C VAL A 177 -23.06 -5.07 6.18
N GLU A 178 -22.88 -6.37 6.01
CA GLU A 178 -23.43 -7.41 6.89
C GLU A 178 -22.96 -7.20 8.33
N LYS A 179 -21.65 -7.04 8.52
CA LYS A 179 -21.03 -6.78 9.83
C LYS A 179 -21.59 -5.52 10.48
N GLU A 180 -21.81 -4.45 9.74
CA GLU A 180 -22.38 -3.22 10.28
C GLU A 180 -23.86 -3.40 10.67
N ASN A 181 -24.65 -4.07 9.84
CA ASN A 181 -26.04 -4.42 10.16
C ASN A 181 -26.12 -5.31 11.41
N LEU A 182 -25.22 -6.28 11.56
CA LEU A 182 -25.15 -7.14 12.74
C LEU A 182 -24.78 -6.34 14.00
N LYS A 183 -23.85 -5.39 13.93
CA LYS A 183 -23.56 -4.52 15.09
C LYS A 183 -24.81 -3.75 15.53
N LYS A 184 -25.53 -3.16 14.57
CA LYS A 184 -26.77 -2.41 14.83
C LYS A 184 -27.87 -3.29 15.43
N LEU A 185 -28.01 -4.51 14.92
CA LEU A 185 -28.92 -5.52 15.47
C LEU A 185 -28.57 -5.84 16.93
N MET A 186 -27.30 -6.08 17.23
CA MET A 186 -26.83 -6.51 18.56
C MET A 186 -26.99 -5.44 19.65
N ILE A 187 -27.00 -4.15 19.28
CA ILE A 187 -27.29 -3.06 20.23
C ILE A 187 -28.79 -2.74 20.34
N SER A 188 -29.59 -3.18 19.37
CA SER A 188 -31.02 -2.91 19.37
C SER A 188 -31.72 -3.70 20.46
N LYS A 189 -32.57 -3.02 21.24
CA LYS A 189 -33.43 -3.66 22.23
C LYS A 189 -34.56 -4.49 21.59
N TYR A 190 -35.02 -4.07 20.41
CA TYR A 190 -36.16 -4.68 19.72
C TYR A 190 -35.74 -5.08 18.31
N TYR A 191 -35.82 -6.38 18.02
CA TYR A 191 -35.56 -6.91 16.70
C TYR A 191 -36.49 -8.09 16.38
N ALA A 192 -36.62 -8.37 15.10
CA ALA A 192 -37.31 -9.53 14.55
C ALA A 192 -36.50 -10.09 13.37
N ILE A 193 -36.64 -11.40 13.15
CA ILE A 193 -36.13 -12.07 11.95
C ILE A 193 -37.34 -12.45 11.12
N ILE A 194 -37.38 -11.96 9.88
CA ILE A 194 -38.43 -12.27 8.91
C ILE A 194 -37.87 -13.33 7.97
N LEU A 195 -38.63 -14.39 7.82
CA LEU A 195 -38.34 -15.55 6.98
C LEU A 195 -39.43 -15.63 5.91
N ASP A 196 -39.03 -15.57 4.63
CA ASP A 196 -39.96 -15.67 3.50
C ASP A 196 -39.49 -16.73 2.50
N CYS A 197 -40.37 -17.66 2.13
CA CYS A 197 -40.04 -18.77 1.22
C CYS A 197 -40.69 -18.53 -0.15
N THR A 198 -39.86 -18.50 -1.20
CA THR A 198 -40.34 -18.43 -2.58
C THR A 198 -39.66 -19.51 -3.42
N PRO A 199 -40.39 -20.27 -4.25
CA PRO A 199 -39.76 -21.18 -5.21
C PRO A 199 -39.04 -20.38 -6.29
N ASP A 200 -37.81 -20.76 -6.61
CA ASP A 200 -37.05 -20.17 -7.72
C ASP A 200 -37.45 -20.74 -9.09
N VAL A 201 -36.77 -20.27 -10.15
CA VAL A 201 -37.01 -20.71 -11.53
C VAL A 201 -36.79 -22.21 -11.77
N SER A 202 -36.12 -22.91 -10.84
CA SER A 202 -35.89 -24.36 -10.86
C SER A 202 -36.80 -25.11 -9.88
N ASN A 203 -37.84 -24.45 -9.34
CA ASN A 203 -38.73 -24.97 -8.31
C ASN A 203 -38.01 -25.40 -7.02
N GLN A 204 -36.84 -24.81 -6.73
CA GLN A 204 -36.20 -24.98 -5.43
C GLN A 204 -36.71 -23.90 -4.48
N GLU A 205 -37.08 -24.29 -3.26
CA GLU A 205 -37.45 -23.32 -2.23
C GLU A 205 -36.22 -22.49 -1.85
N GLN A 206 -36.31 -21.17 -2.01
CA GLN A 206 -35.32 -20.22 -1.52
C GLN A 206 -35.90 -19.53 -0.29
N LEU A 207 -35.22 -19.64 0.84
CA LEU A 207 -35.63 -19.00 2.09
C LEU A 207 -34.87 -17.68 2.27
N THR A 208 -35.57 -16.56 2.15
CA THR A 208 -35.02 -15.22 2.37
C THR A 208 -35.01 -14.87 3.85
N VAL A 209 -33.87 -14.36 4.34
CA VAL A 209 -33.69 -13.89 5.73
C VAL A 209 -33.56 -12.37 5.75
N ILE A 210 -34.48 -11.69 6.44
CA ILE A 210 -34.45 -10.24 6.65
C ILE A 210 -34.38 -9.94 8.15
N LEU A 211 -33.42 -9.11 8.53
CA LEU A 211 -33.27 -8.60 9.89
C LEU A 211 -34.03 -7.29 10.01
N ARG A 212 -34.97 -7.21 10.95
CA ARG A 212 -35.74 -5.99 11.24
C ARG A 212 -35.41 -5.52 12.65
N PHE A 213 -34.96 -4.29 12.82
CA PHE A 213 -34.57 -3.76 14.14
C PHE A 213 -34.91 -2.29 14.32
N VAL A 214 -35.06 -1.89 15.58
CA VAL A 214 -35.30 -0.50 15.97
C VAL A 214 -33.97 0.23 16.18
N GLU A 215 -33.74 1.28 15.39
CA GLU A 215 -32.59 2.17 15.52
C GLU A 215 -33.04 3.46 16.21
N CYS A 216 -32.41 3.78 17.34
CA CYS A 216 -32.65 5.01 18.10
C CYS A 216 -31.46 5.96 17.90
N ASP A 217 -31.70 7.11 17.25
CA ASP A 217 -30.65 8.10 17.04
C ASP A 217 -30.44 8.98 18.27
N THR A 218 -29.32 9.69 18.30
CA THR A 218 -28.94 10.63 19.37
C THR A 218 -29.98 11.73 19.66
N GLY A 219 -30.90 11.99 18.72
CA GLY A 219 -32.04 12.90 18.87
C GLY A 219 -33.32 12.29 19.46
N ASN A 220 -33.30 11.05 19.94
CA ASN A 220 -34.50 10.25 20.33
C ASN A 220 -35.48 9.98 19.18
N GLU A 221 -35.06 10.11 17.93
CA GLU A 221 -35.84 9.62 16.81
C GLU A 221 -35.74 8.10 16.73
N VAL A 222 -36.90 7.46 16.59
CA VAL A 222 -37.03 6.00 16.51
C VAL A 222 -37.35 5.63 15.07
N THR A 223 -36.44 4.90 14.44
CA THR A 223 -36.66 4.39 13.07
C THR A 223 -36.62 2.87 13.06
N ILE A 224 -37.46 2.27 12.21
CA ILE A 224 -37.42 0.83 11.96
C ILE A 224 -36.56 0.62 10.71
N LYS A 225 -35.52 -0.21 10.84
CA LYS A 225 -34.65 -0.60 9.74
C LYS A 225 -34.89 -2.06 9.37
N GLU A 226 -34.80 -2.35 8.09
CA GLU A 226 -34.81 -3.69 7.53
C GLU A 226 -33.52 -3.89 6.74
N ALA A 227 -32.85 -5.01 6.98
CA ALA A 227 -31.60 -5.38 6.33
C ALA A 227 -31.72 -6.80 5.80
N PHE A 228 -31.54 -6.97 4.49
CA PHE A 228 -31.38 -8.28 3.89
C PHE A 228 -30.11 -8.94 4.41
N PHE A 229 -30.22 -10.18 4.88
CA PHE A 229 -29.09 -10.95 5.42
C PHE A 229 -28.58 -11.98 4.42
N GLY A 230 -29.48 -12.69 3.75
CA GLY A 230 -29.11 -13.71 2.79
C GLY A 230 -30.26 -14.65 2.43
N TYR A 231 -29.92 -15.63 1.60
CA TYR A 231 -30.75 -16.81 1.34
C TYR A 231 -30.19 -18.02 2.11
N LEU A 232 -31.05 -18.92 2.54
CA LEU A 232 -30.73 -20.22 3.13
C LEU A 232 -31.11 -21.36 2.18
#